data_AF-E8MZ63-F1
#
_entry.id   AF-E8MZ63-F1
#
_cell.length_a   1.000
_cell.length_b   1.000
_cell.length_c   1.000
_cell.angle_alpha   90.00
_cell.angle_beta   90.00
_cell.angle_gamma   90.00
#
_symmetry.space_group_name_H-M   'P 1'
#
loop_
_entity.id
_entity.type
_entity.pdbx_description
1 polymer ?
#
loop_
_entity_poly.entity_id
_entity_poly.type
_entity_poly.pdbx_seq_one_letter_code
_entity_poly.pdbx_strand_id
1 'polypeptide(L)'
;MQSLERLKRLGVHLCIDDFGTGYSTLWALKQMPMDTLKIDRGFVQGLPHDQDNAAIVQAMIVAAHTLDMEVIAEGVERGEEYRFLVEHGCDRAQGFLFAHPQSAEHTAKVLKLGRLVRFPLGEFARKV
;
A
#
# COMPACT_ATOMS: atom_id res chain seq x y z
N MET A 1 18.75 -13.60 0.82
CA MET A 1 19.10 -12.48 1.72
C MET A 1 20.30 -11.66 1.27
N GLN A 2 21.49 -12.22 0.97
CA GLN A 2 22.70 -11.42 0.70
C GLN A 2 22.54 -10.31 -0.38
N SER A 3 21.77 -10.57 -1.44
CA SER A 3 21.50 -9.57 -2.48
C SER A 3 20.64 -8.40 -1.99
N LEU A 4 19.58 -8.67 -1.20
CA LEU A 4 18.70 -7.64 -0.65
C LEU A 4 19.46 -6.75 0.34
N GLU A 5 20.26 -7.36 1.21
CA GLU A 5 21.16 -6.64 2.12
C GLU A 5 22.13 -5.72 1.38
N ARG A 6 22.64 -6.17 0.23
CA ARG A 6 23.52 -5.34 -0.60
C ARG A 6 22.78 -4.18 -1.23
N LEU A 7 21.54 -4.37 -1.68
CA LEU A 7 20.68 -3.28 -2.16
C LEU A 7 20.39 -2.26 -1.06
N LYS A 8 20.09 -2.72 0.17
CA LYS A 8 19.91 -1.84 1.34
C LYS A 8 21.14 -1.01 1.65
N ARG A 9 22.34 -1.61 1.60
CA ARG A 9 23.60 -0.87 1.76
C ARG A 9 23.85 0.19 0.68
N LEU A 10 23.19 0.09 -0.48
CA LEU A 10 23.23 1.11 -1.53
C LEU A 10 22.16 2.21 -1.35
N GLY A 11 21.35 2.14 -0.30
CA GLY A 11 20.24 3.07 -0.07
C GLY A 11 18.99 2.79 -0.91
N VAL A 12 18.86 1.58 -1.48
CA VAL A 12 17.64 1.19 -2.20
C VAL A 12 16.54 0.84 -1.20
N HIS A 13 15.38 1.46 -1.38
CA HIS A 13 14.15 1.16 -0.64
C HIS A 13 13.53 -0.13 -1.18
N LEU A 14 13.19 -1.07 -0.30
CA LEU A 14 12.68 -2.38 -0.69
C LEU A 14 11.21 -2.55 -0.29
N CYS A 15 10.40 -2.96 -1.26
CA CYS A 15 8.98 -3.22 -1.09
C CYS A 15 8.70 -4.70 -1.38
N ILE A 16 7.91 -5.37 -0.55
CA ILE A 16 7.31 -6.66 -0.89
C ILE A 16 6.05 -6.39 -1.69
N ASP A 17 5.95 -7.03 -2.85
CA ASP A 17 4.74 -7.03 -3.68
C ASP A 17 3.92 -8.31 -3.47
N ASP A 18 2.62 -8.25 -3.75
CA ASP A 18 1.67 -9.38 -3.68
C ASP A 18 1.69 -10.16 -2.34
N PHE A 19 1.80 -9.47 -1.20
CA PHE A 19 1.78 -10.16 0.09
C PHE A 19 0.41 -10.82 0.32
N GLY A 20 0.42 -12.14 0.55
CA GLY A 20 -0.78 -12.93 0.86
C GLY A 20 -1.31 -13.83 -0.26
N THR A 21 -0.73 -13.81 -1.47
CA THR A 21 -1.19 -14.64 -2.61
C THR A 21 -0.31 -15.87 -2.89
N GLY A 22 0.67 -16.20 -2.03
CA GLY A 22 1.62 -17.30 -2.24
C GLY A 22 2.44 -17.72 -1.01
N TYR A 23 3.70 -18.14 -1.21
CA TYR A 23 4.62 -18.65 -0.16
C TYR A 23 5.13 -17.59 0.84
N SER A 24 4.57 -16.37 0.82
CA SER A 24 4.93 -15.29 1.73
C SER A 24 4.35 -15.56 3.12
N THR A 25 5.19 -16.04 4.03
CA THR A 25 4.83 -16.26 5.44
C THR A 25 5.25 -15.08 6.31
N LEU A 26 4.59 -14.88 7.45
CA LEU A 26 5.04 -13.91 8.47
C LEU A 26 6.48 -14.17 8.93
N TRP A 27 6.93 -15.43 8.91
CA TRP A 27 8.31 -15.77 9.21
C TRP A 27 9.29 -15.21 8.17
N ALA A 28 8.96 -15.34 6.89
CA ALA A 28 9.77 -14.75 5.82
C ALA A 28 9.80 -13.22 5.93
N LEU A 29 8.64 -12.60 6.20
CA LEU A 29 8.51 -11.16 6.38
C LEU A 29 9.47 -10.63 7.47
N LYS A 30 9.52 -11.32 8.63
CA LYS A 30 10.43 -10.97 9.74
C LYS A 30 11.92 -11.00 9.38
N GLN A 31 12.33 -11.83 8.42
CA GLN A 31 13.74 -12.09 8.12
C GLN A 31 14.28 -11.28 6.93
N MET A 32 13.39 -10.57 6.22
CA MET A 32 13.76 -9.81 5.03
C MET A 32 13.90 -8.33 5.41
N PRO A 33 14.95 -7.64 4.91
CA PRO A 33 15.20 -6.24 5.24
C PRO A 33 14.32 -5.31 4.39
N MET A 34 13.00 -5.41 4.58
CA MET A 34 12.00 -4.73 3.77
C MET A 34 11.52 -3.47 4.47
N ASP A 35 11.23 -2.44 3.68
CA ASP A 35 10.76 -1.13 4.18
C ASP A 35 9.26 -0.95 4.00
N THR A 36 8.66 -1.70 3.07
CA THR A 36 7.26 -1.53 2.70
C THR A 36 6.58 -2.85 2.39
N LEU A 37 5.34 -3.00 2.86
CA LEU A 37 4.43 -4.10 2.55
C LEU A 37 3.34 -3.58 1.60
N LYS A 38 3.20 -4.19 0.42
CA LYS A 38 2.01 -3.98 -0.43
C LYS A 38 0.93 -5.02 -0.10
N ILE A 39 -0.29 -4.53 0.13
CA ILE A 39 -1.49 -5.35 0.25
C ILE A 39 -2.11 -5.46 -1.14
N ASP A 40 -2.21 -6.69 -1.65
CA ASP A 40 -2.78 -6.96 -2.97
C ASP A 40 -4.25 -6.55 -3.08
N ARG A 41 -4.66 -6.18 -4.29
CA ARG A 41 -6.04 -5.77 -4.61
C ARG A 41 -7.09 -6.81 -4.23
N GLY A 42 -6.76 -8.10 -4.22
CA GLY A 42 -7.67 -9.18 -3.85
C GLY A 42 -8.18 -9.07 -2.41
N PHE A 43 -7.38 -8.48 -1.51
CA PHE A 43 -7.78 -8.21 -0.13
C PHE A 43 -8.46 -6.84 0.03
N VAL A 44 -8.14 -5.88 -0.83
CA VAL A 44 -8.70 -4.52 -0.78
C VAL A 44 -10.11 -4.48 -1.37
N GLN A 45 -10.36 -5.25 -2.43
CA GLN A 45 -11.63 -5.28 -3.11
C GLN A 45 -12.74 -5.76 -2.17
N GLY A 46 -13.79 -4.95 -2.03
CA GLY A 46 -14.96 -5.29 -1.22
C GLY A 46 -14.88 -4.86 0.24
N LEU A 47 -13.79 -4.21 0.66
CA LEU A 47 -13.74 -3.54 1.96
C LEU A 47 -14.76 -2.40 2.03
N PRO A 48 -15.41 -2.17 3.18
CA PRO A 48 -15.28 -2.91 4.44
C PRO A 48 -16.26 -4.09 4.58
N HIS A 49 -17.04 -4.41 3.55
CA HIS A 49 -18.18 -5.33 3.65
C HIS A 49 -17.78 -6.81 3.67
N ASP A 50 -16.63 -7.15 3.09
CA ASP A 50 -16.01 -8.46 3.24
C ASP A 50 -15.28 -8.53 4.59
N GLN A 51 -15.90 -9.19 5.58
CA GLN A 51 -15.39 -9.24 6.95
C GLN A 51 -14.08 -10.04 7.08
N ASP A 52 -13.90 -11.07 6.25
CA ASP A 52 -12.68 -11.88 6.27
C ASP A 52 -11.51 -11.05 5.74
N ASN A 53 -11.70 -10.39 4.60
CA ASN A 53 -10.71 -9.46 4.05
C ASN A 53 -10.44 -8.28 5.01
N ALA A 54 -11.47 -7.72 5.65
CA ALA A 54 -11.31 -6.64 6.60
C ALA A 54 -10.41 -7.04 7.77
N ALA A 55 -10.65 -8.21 8.38
CA ALA A 55 -9.83 -8.73 9.47
C ALA A 55 -8.39 -9.01 9.02
N ILE A 56 -8.21 -9.59 7.83
CA ILE A 56 -6.88 -9.88 7.27
C ILE A 56 -6.10 -8.59 7.01
N VAL A 57 -6.70 -7.59 6.38
CA VAL A 57 -6.05 -6.31 6.07
C VAL A 57 -5.65 -5.57 7.34
N GLN A 58 -6.51 -5.55 8.36
CA GLN A 58 -6.17 -4.99 9.67
C GLN A 58 -4.95 -5.68 10.28
N ALA A 59 -4.93 -7.01 10.27
CA ALA A 59 -3.80 -7.78 10.80
C ALA A 59 -2.50 -7.53 10.01
N MET A 60 -2.59 -7.40 8.68
CA MET A 60 -1.44 -7.06 7.83
C MET A 60 -0.87 -5.68 8.15
N ILE A 61 -1.73 -4.66 8.34
CA ILE A 61 -1.30 -3.30 8.69
C ILE A 61 -0.55 -3.31 10.03
N VAL A 62 -1.15 -3.92 11.06
CA VAL A 62 -0.53 -4.02 12.39
C VAL A 62 0.80 -4.79 12.35
N ALA A 63 0.87 -5.89 11.59
CA ALA A 63 2.08 -6.68 11.47
C ALA A 63 3.21 -5.89 10.77
N ALA A 64 2.90 -5.16 9.70
CA ALA A 64 3.87 -4.34 8.99
C ALA A 64 4.43 -3.24 9.90
N HIS A 65 3.57 -2.49 10.59
CA HIS A 65 4.02 -1.43 11.52
C HIS A 65 4.84 -1.98 12.69
N THR A 66 4.49 -3.16 13.21
CA THR A 66 5.25 -3.83 14.27
C THR A 66 6.66 -4.22 13.81
N LEU A 67 6.84 -4.42 12.51
CA LEU A 67 8.13 -4.72 11.87
C LEU A 67 8.82 -3.47 11.29
N ASP A 68 8.35 -2.28 11.65
CA ASP A 68 8.88 -0.98 11.20
C ASP A 68 8.79 -0.79 9.67
N MET A 69 7.71 -1.30 9.07
CA MET A 69 7.43 -1.20 7.64
C MET A 69 6.24 -0.26 7.35
N GLU A 70 6.33 0.52 6.29
CA GLU A 70 5.18 1.23 5.72
C GLU A 70 4.23 0.26 4.99
N VAL A 71 2.96 0.64 4.86
CA VAL A 71 1.94 -0.13 4.15
C VAL A 71 1.42 0.64 2.95
N ILE A 72 1.35 -0.04 1.79
CA ILE A 72 0.68 0.46 0.59
C ILE A 72 -0.46 -0.48 0.23
N ALA A 73 -1.69 0.02 0.19
CA ALA A 73 -2.83 -0.74 -0.35
C ALA A 73 -2.94 -0.57 -1.87
N GLU A 74 -3.04 -1.68 -2.60
CA GLU A 74 -3.27 -1.68 -4.06
C GLU A 74 -4.74 -1.91 -4.41
N GLY A 75 -5.19 -1.35 -5.53
CA GLY A 75 -6.52 -1.60 -6.07
C GLY A 75 -7.63 -0.85 -5.35
N VAL A 76 -7.32 0.30 -4.76
CA VAL A 76 -8.34 1.17 -4.14
C VAL A 76 -9.15 1.86 -5.23
N GLU A 77 -10.41 1.44 -5.39
CA GLU A 77 -11.30 1.94 -6.45
C GLU A 77 -12.50 2.69 -5.88
N ARG A 78 -12.82 2.50 -4.59
CA ARG A 78 -14.01 3.08 -3.95
C ARG A 78 -13.67 3.92 -2.73
N GLY A 79 -14.50 4.92 -2.47
CA GLY A 79 -14.35 5.80 -1.29
C GLY A 79 -14.51 5.06 0.04
N GLU A 80 -15.29 3.97 0.08
CA GLU A 80 -15.44 3.13 1.28
C GLU A 80 -14.19 2.31 1.60
N GLU A 81 -13.53 1.72 0.58
CA GLU A 81 -12.24 1.03 0.71
C GLU A 81 -11.18 2.00 1.23
N TYR A 82 -11.10 3.20 0.63
CA TYR A 82 -10.20 4.27 1.08
C TYR A 82 -10.43 4.65 2.54
N ARG A 83 -11.69 4.92 2.94
CA ARG A 83 -12.02 5.31 4.32
C ARG A 83 -11.62 4.23 5.32
N PHE A 84 -11.91 2.97 5.00
CA PHE A 84 -11.50 1.84 5.84
C PHE A 84 -9.98 1.79 6.00
N LEU A 85 -9.22 1.91 4.91
CA LEU A 85 -7.75 1.87 4.96
C LEU A 85 -7.16 3.01 5.80
N VAL A 86 -7.71 4.23 5.67
CA VAL A 86 -7.28 5.38 6.49
C VAL A 86 -7.60 5.19 7.96
N GLU A 87 -8.81 4.74 8.27
CA GLU A 87 -9.26 4.50 9.65
C GLU A 87 -8.39 3.48 10.39
N HIS A 88 -7.90 2.48 9.66
CA HIS A 88 -7.04 1.42 10.21
C HIS A 88 -5.54 1.72 10.09
N GLY A 89 -5.17 2.94 9.67
CA GLY A 89 -3.79 3.41 9.70
C GLY A 89 -2.92 2.99 8.52
N CYS A 90 -3.48 2.58 7.39
CA CYS A 90 -2.69 2.38 6.17
C CYS A 90 -1.94 3.68 5.80
N ASP A 91 -0.67 3.59 5.36
CA ASP A 91 0.16 4.78 5.14
C ASP A 91 -0.07 5.41 3.76
N ARG A 92 -0.35 4.58 2.76
CA ARG A 92 -0.42 4.97 1.35
C ARG A 92 -1.38 4.06 0.59
N ALA A 93 -1.89 4.56 -0.54
CA ALA A 93 -2.76 3.77 -1.42
C ALA A 93 -2.49 4.04 -2.91
N GLN A 94 -2.78 3.04 -3.73
CA GLN A 94 -2.79 3.09 -5.18
C GLN A 94 -4.10 2.49 -5.71
N GLY A 95 -4.69 3.11 -6.72
CA GLY A 95 -5.85 2.56 -7.42
C GLY A 95 -6.59 3.60 -8.26
N PHE A 96 -7.61 3.14 -8.98
CA PHE A 96 -8.35 3.97 -9.93
C PHE A 96 -9.18 5.07 -9.25
N LEU A 97 -9.41 4.98 -7.93
CA LEU A 97 -9.97 6.10 -7.17
C LEU A 97 -9.12 7.38 -7.31
N PHE A 98 -7.80 7.24 -7.46
CA PHE A 98 -6.87 8.36 -7.56
C PHE A 98 -6.51 8.69 -9.01
N ALA A 99 -6.08 7.68 -9.77
CA ALA A 99 -5.70 7.81 -11.17
C ALA A 99 -5.61 6.43 -11.84
N HIS A 100 -5.91 6.38 -13.14
CA HIS A 100 -5.53 5.23 -13.98
C HIS A 100 -4.03 5.27 -14.31
N PRO A 101 -3.41 4.14 -14.69
CA PRO A 101 -2.07 4.11 -15.27
C PRO A 101 -1.96 5.09 -16.44
N GLN A 102 -0.91 5.90 -16.43
CA GLN A 102 -0.70 6.99 -17.39
C GLN A 102 0.58 6.77 -18.21
N SER A 103 0.63 7.38 -19.39
CA SER A 103 1.87 7.45 -20.16
C SER A 103 2.93 8.27 -19.42
N ALA A 104 4.21 8.01 -19.71
CA ALA A 104 5.32 8.77 -19.12
C ALA A 104 5.18 10.28 -19.34
N GLU A 105 4.69 10.71 -20.52
CA GLU A 105 4.47 12.12 -20.82
C GLU A 105 3.40 12.74 -19.91
N HIS A 106 2.28 12.04 -19.71
CA HIS A 106 1.21 12.53 -18.84
C HIS A 106 1.66 12.55 -17.37
N THR A 107 2.32 11.49 -16.91
CA THR A 107 2.90 11.43 -15.55
C THR A 107 3.87 12.59 -15.31
N ALA A 108 4.75 12.90 -16.26
CA ALA A 108 5.68 14.03 -16.14
C ALA A 108 4.95 15.38 -16.00
N LYS A 109 3.81 15.56 -16.69
CA LYS A 109 2.98 16.76 -16.54
C LYS A 109 2.35 16.85 -15.14
N VAL A 110 1.78 15.75 -14.65
CA VAL A 110 1.17 15.70 -13.30
C VAL A 110 2.19 15.98 -12.21
N LEU A 111 3.39 15.38 -12.30
CA LEU A 111 4.48 15.59 -11.34
C LEU A 111 4.94 17.06 -11.30
N LYS A 112 5.07 17.71 -12.47
CA LYS A 112 5.43 19.15 -12.55
C LYS A 112 4.39 20.06 -11.91
N LEU A 113 3.11 19.69 -11.95
CA LEU A 113 2.04 20.46 -11.34
C LEU A 113 2.01 20.34 -9.81
N GLY A 114 2.84 19.47 -9.22
CA GLY A 114 2.83 19.20 -7.78
C GLY A 114 1.51 18.62 -7.28
N ARG A 115 0.66 18.07 -8.17
CA ARG A 115 -0.61 17.42 -7.84
C ARG A 115 -0.37 16.01 -7.30
N LEU A 116 0.56 15.89 -6.36
CA LEU A 116 0.74 14.68 -5.58
C LEU A 116 -0.32 14.69 -4.49
N VAL A 117 -1.20 13.71 -4.58
CA VAL A 117 -2.24 13.48 -3.59
C VAL A 117 -1.56 13.03 -2.29
N ARG A 118 -1.73 13.79 -1.19
CA ARG A 118 -1.28 13.34 0.13
C ARG A 118 -2.24 12.28 0.65
N PHE A 119 -1.69 11.23 1.25
CA PHE A 119 -2.44 10.21 1.99
C PHE A 119 -2.20 10.42 3.50
N PRO A 120 -3.25 10.39 4.34
CA PRO A 120 -4.66 10.47 3.96
C PRO A 120 -4.94 11.78 3.20
N LEU A 121 -5.87 11.71 2.25
CA LEU A 121 -6.50 12.89 1.68
C LEU A 121 -7.02 13.73 2.85
N GLY A 122 -6.55 14.97 2.99
CA GLY A 122 -7.10 15.92 3.95
C GLY A 122 -8.57 16.25 3.63
N GLU A 123 -9.04 17.45 3.94
CA GLU A 123 -10.45 17.86 3.68
C GLU A 123 -10.94 17.69 2.22
N PHE A 124 -10.05 17.42 1.26
CA PHE A 124 -10.40 17.05 -0.11
C PHE A 124 -11.31 15.80 -0.20
N ALA A 125 -11.27 14.89 0.79
CA ALA A 125 -12.12 13.70 0.84
C ALA A 125 -13.54 13.93 1.41
N ARG A 126 -13.87 15.12 1.95
CA ARG A 126 -15.23 15.42 2.44
C ARG A 126 -16.25 15.71 1.33
N LYS A 127 -15.82 15.72 0.06
CA LYS A 127 -16.66 16.02 -1.11
C LYS A 127 -16.70 14.89 -2.15
N VAL A 128 -16.22 13.70 -1.80
CA VAL A 128 -16.40 12.47 -2.59
C VAL A 128 -17.36 11.55 -1.86
#